data_AF-A0A920DUY3-F1
#
_entry.id   AF-A0A920DUY3-F1
#
_cell.length_a   1.000
_cell.length_b   1.000
_cell.length_c   1.000
_cell.angle_alpha   90.00
_cell.angle_beta   90.00
_cell.angle_gamma   90.00
#
_symmetry.space_group_name_H-M   'P 1'
#
loop_
_entity.id
_entity.type
_entity.pdbx_description
1 polymer ?
#
loop_
_entity_poly.entity_id
_entity_poly.type
_entity_poly.pdbx_seq_one_letter_code
_entity_poly.pdbx_strand_id
1 'polypeptide(L)'
;MGLFVVVLAYLGYQNLVVAPKVAEANTEIYFAQDYFQKGFANENDRDSLFQNALNGADGKYGFLDIIDNYSGTPAADIATYSAGMIYLHLKEFKTAIDYLEDFKSSDPVLQPLALGGLGDAFAELEQFSDALQYYEKALSYSDNKVTYPRYLRKAGLVALSLGDNKTASEYFSIIKDEFSDVVEASNIDALLGQASSR
;
A
#
# COMPACT_ATOMS: atom_id res chain seq x y z
N MET A 1 -41.71 15.56 11.28
CA MET A 1 -42.02 14.16 10.88
C MET A 1 -41.06 13.63 9.81
N GLY A 2 -40.78 14.35 8.71
CA GLY A 2 -39.87 13.86 7.64
C GLY A 2 -38.45 13.51 8.09
N LEU A 3 -37.82 14.34 8.95
CA LEU A 3 -36.47 14.08 9.48
C LEU A 3 -36.38 12.76 10.26
N PHE A 4 -37.41 12.44 11.05
CA PHE A 4 -37.43 11.25 11.90
C PHE A 4 -37.52 9.96 11.08
N VAL A 5 -38.30 9.97 9.99
CA VAL A 5 -38.41 8.83 9.07
C VAL A 5 -37.09 8.59 8.34
N VAL A 6 -36.39 9.64 7.91
CA VAL A 6 -35.07 9.53 7.26
C VAL A 6 -34.04 8.95 8.23
N VAL A 7 -34.00 9.43 9.48
CA VAL A 7 -33.09 8.90 10.50
C VAL A 7 -33.39 7.43 10.80
N LEU A 8 -34.65 7.04 10.96
CA LEU A 8 -35.01 5.64 11.21
C LEU A 8 -34.71 4.72 10.02
N ALA A 9 -34.95 5.17 8.79
CA ALA A 9 -34.58 4.42 7.59
C ALA A 9 -33.05 4.22 7.49
N TYR A 10 -32.28 5.27 7.80
CA TYR A 10 -30.83 5.20 7.86
C TYR A 10 -30.34 4.21 8.93
N LEU A 11 -30.88 4.29 10.15
CA LEU A 11 -30.52 3.37 11.24
C LEU A 11 -30.93 1.92 10.92
N GLY A 12 -32.08 1.73 10.28
CA GLY A 12 -32.54 0.42 9.82
C GLY A 12 -31.59 -0.18 8.78
N TYR A 13 -31.18 0.60 7.77
CA TYR A 13 -30.20 0.16 6.76
C TYR A 13 -28.85 -0.19 7.38
N GLN A 14 -28.35 0.64 8.31
CA GLN A 14 -27.09 0.39 9.00
C GLN A 14 -27.11 -0.93 9.79
N ASN A 15 -28.18 -1.21 10.54
CA ASN A 15 -28.23 -2.39 11.41
C ASN A 15 -28.64 -3.68 10.67
N LEU A 16 -29.49 -3.61 9.66
CA LEU A 16 -30.06 -4.79 8.99
C LEU A 16 -29.34 -5.19 7.71
N VAL A 17 -28.56 -4.28 7.10
CA VAL A 17 -27.86 -4.53 5.83
C VAL A 17 -26.35 -4.37 6.00
N VAL A 18 -25.90 -3.23 6.52
CA VAL A 18 -24.45 -2.93 6.60
C VAL A 18 -23.76 -3.78 7.67
N ALA A 19 -24.27 -3.78 8.90
CA ALA A 19 -23.68 -4.54 10.00
C ALA A 19 -23.51 -6.05 9.73
N PRO A 20 -24.51 -6.80 9.22
CA PRO A 20 -24.32 -8.21 8.90
C PRO A 20 -23.32 -8.41 7.75
N LYS A 21 -23.38 -7.57 6.70
CA LYS A 21 -22.44 -7.62 5.58
C LYS A 21 -20.99 -7.42 6.04
N VAL A 22 -20.73 -6.48 6.95
CA VAL A 22 -19.41 -6.26 7.54
C VAL A 22 -18.96 -7.45 8.38
N ALA A 23 -19.85 -8.03 9.18
CA ALA A 23 -19.52 -9.19 10.02
C ALA A 23 -19.13 -10.43 9.19
N GLU A 24 -19.86 -10.68 8.10
CA GLU A 24 -19.57 -11.75 7.16
C GLU A 24 -18.23 -11.49 6.43
N ALA A 25 -18.03 -10.27 5.91
CA ALA A 25 -16.79 -9.89 5.24
C ALA A 25 -15.54 -10.10 6.13
N ASN A 26 -15.64 -9.71 7.41
CA ASN A 26 -14.57 -9.91 8.39
C ASN A 26 -14.27 -11.40 8.66
N THR A 27 -15.25 -12.29 8.45
CA THR A 27 -15.07 -13.73 8.60
C THR A 27 -14.47 -14.36 7.34
N GLU A 28 -14.96 -13.97 6.17
CA GLU A 28 -14.53 -14.59 4.91
C GLU A 28 -13.11 -14.17 4.48
N ILE A 29 -12.65 -12.97 4.88
CA ILE A 29 -11.31 -12.47 4.51
C ILE A 29 -10.15 -13.26 5.13
N TYR A 30 -10.38 -14.02 6.20
CA TYR A 30 -9.31 -14.69 6.96
C TYR A 30 -8.48 -15.65 6.11
N PHE A 31 -9.11 -16.37 5.17
CA PHE A 31 -8.40 -17.28 4.27
C PHE A 31 -7.37 -16.52 3.43
N ALA A 32 -7.81 -15.44 2.77
CA ALA A 32 -6.96 -14.63 1.92
C ALA A 32 -5.80 -14.00 2.72
N GLN A 33 -6.07 -13.51 3.94
CA GLN A 33 -5.04 -12.93 4.81
C GLN A 33 -3.99 -13.94 5.26
N ASP A 34 -4.39 -15.16 5.60
CA ASP A 34 -3.47 -16.23 5.97
C ASP A 34 -2.53 -16.59 4.80
N TYR A 35 -3.08 -16.73 3.59
CA TYR A 35 -2.27 -17.00 2.40
C TYR A 35 -1.38 -15.84 1.99
N PHE A 36 -1.87 -14.60 2.12
CA PHE A 36 -1.06 -13.40 1.93
C PHE A 36 0.16 -13.41 2.84
N GLN A 37 -0.04 -13.60 4.15
CA GLN A 37 1.04 -13.68 5.13
C GLN A 37 2.04 -14.80 4.80
N LYS A 38 1.54 -15.98 4.42
CA LYS A 38 2.38 -17.11 4.00
C LYS A 38 3.22 -16.79 2.76
N GLY A 39 2.68 -16.07 1.78
CA GLY A 39 3.41 -15.67 0.58
C GLY A 39 4.64 -14.78 0.88
N PHE A 40 4.54 -13.91 1.88
CA PHE A 40 5.68 -13.14 2.36
C PHE A 40 6.69 -13.96 3.16
N ALA A 41 6.24 -15.01 3.85
CA ALA A 41 7.09 -15.84 4.69
C ALA A 41 7.81 -16.98 3.94
N ASN A 42 7.26 -17.46 2.82
CA ASN A 42 7.80 -18.59 2.07
C ASN A 42 8.12 -18.18 0.62
N GLU A 43 9.42 -18.02 0.33
CA GLU A 43 9.88 -17.62 -1.00
C GLU A 43 9.69 -18.71 -2.06
N ASN A 44 9.72 -19.99 -1.69
CA ASN A 44 9.65 -21.10 -2.64
C ASN A 44 8.27 -21.25 -3.28
N ASP A 45 7.21 -20.96 -2.50
CA ASP A 45 5.82 -21.11 -2.93
C ASP A 45 5.08 -19.78 -3.04
N ARG A 46 5.81 -18.65 -2.99
CA ARG A 46 5.27 -17.28 -2.90
C ARG A 46 4.17 -17.02 -3.92
N ASP A 47 4.45 -17.27 -5.19
CA ASP A 47 3.51 -16.94 -6.27
C ASP A 47 2.23 -17.76 -6.14
N SER A 48 2.33 -19.06 -5.83
CA SER A 48 1.19 -19.94 -5.60
C SER A 48 0.35 -19.48 -4.40
N LEU A 49 1.02 -19.12 -3.29
CA LEU A 49 0.35 -18.62 -2.09
C LEU A 49 -0.38 -17.30 -2.36
N PHE A 50 0.23 -16.41 -3.14
CA PHE A 50 -0.39 -15.17 -3.58
C PHE A 50 -1.56 -15.39 -4.53
N GLN A 51 -1.48 -16.34 -5.45
CA GLN A 51 -2.61 -16.71 -6.29
C GLN A 51 -3.79 -17.26 -5.47
N ASN A 52 -3.53 -18.06 -4.44
CA ASN A 52 -4.57 -18.50 -3.51
C ASN A 52 -5.13 -17.34 -2.68
N ALA A 53 -4.29 -16.40 -2.25
CA ALA A 53 -4.76 -15.21 -1.54
C ALA A 53 -5.67 -14.34 -2.41
N LEU A 54 -5.36 -14.19 -3.71
CA LEU A 54 -6.18 -13.42 -4.65
C LEU A 54 -7.50 -14.12 -4.99
N ASN A 55 -7.43 -15.39 -5.39
CA ASN A 55 -8.54 -16.11 -6.03
C ASN A 55 -9.32 -17.04 -5.09
N GLY A 56 -8.83 -17.27 -3.88
CA GLY A 56 -9.39 -18.25 -2.97
C GLY A 56 -8.98 -19.68 -3.32
N ALA A 57 -9.35 -20.62 -2.45
CA ALA A 57 -9.25 -22.06 -2.71
C ALA A 57 -10.23 -22.84 -1.82
N ASP A 58 -10.55 -24.08 -2.17
CA ASP A 58 -11.37 -25.00 -1.36
C ASP A 58 -12.72 -24.41 -0.90
N GLY A 59 -13.35 -23.61 -1.76
CA GLY A 59 -14.62 -22.94 -1.47
C GLY A 59 -14.52 -21.76 -0.50
N LYS A 60 -13.30 -21.28 -0.22
CA LYS A 60 -13.03 -20.05 0.53
C LYS A 60 -12.74 -18.89 -0.41
N TYR A 61 -13.16 -17.70 -0.01
CA TYR A 61 -12.95 -16.47 -0.76
C TYR A 61 -11.49 -16.01 -0.74
N GLY A 62 -11.03 -15.55 -1.90
CA GLY A 62 -9.82 -14.75 -2.04
C GLY A 62 -10.11 -13.26 -1.91
N PHE A 63 -9.09 -12.42 -1.96
CA PHE A 63 -9.26 -10.97 -1.90
C PHE A 63 -10.16 -10.43 -3.01
N LEU A 64 -10.09 -10.98 -4.23
CA LEU A 64 -10.94 -10.54 -5.33
C LEU A 64 -12.43 -10.78 -5.04
N ASP A 65 -12.76 -11.95 -4.48
CA ASP A 65 -14.13 -12.23 -4.03
C ASP A 65 -14.57 -11.27 -2.91
N ILE A 66 -13.66 -10.90 -2.01
CA ILE A 66 -13.98 -9.97 -0.92
C ILE A 66 -14.26 -8.56 -1.46
N ILE A 67 -13.47 -8.10 -2.42
CA ILE A 67 -13.66 -6.79 -3.08
C ILE A 67 -15.03 -6.74 -3.78
N ASP A 68 -15.35 -7.77 -4.57
CA ASP A 68 -16.57 -7.81 -5.37
C ASP A 68 -17.83 -7.96 -4.51
N ASN A 69 -17.83 -8.91 -3.58
CA ASN A 69 -19.02 -9.24 -2.78
C ASN A 69 -19.22 -8.28 -1.61
N TYR A 70 -18.13 -7.78 -1.01
CA TYR A 70 -18.17 -6.98 0.20
C TYR A 70 -17.75 -5.52 0.01
N SER A 71 -17.87 -4.99 -1.21
CA SER A 71 -17.62 -3.57 -1.51
C SER A 71 -18.31 -2.63 -0.50
N GLY A 72 -17.58 -1.61 -0.06
CA GLY A 72 -17.98 -0.63 0.96
C GLY A 72 -17.77 -1.07 2.41
N THR A 73 -17.14 -2.23 2.64
CA THR A 73 -16.76 -2.68 3.99
C THR A 73 -15.26 -2.47 4.24
N PRO A 74 -14.82 -2.33 5.51
CA PRO A 74 -13.40 -2.25 5.83
C PRO A 74 -12.59 -3.48 5.35
N ALA A 75 -13.21 -4.65 5.34
CA ALA A 75 -12.59 -5.87 4.80
C ALA A 75 -12.31 -5.74 3.29
N ALA A 76 -13.22 -5.15 2.51
CA ALA A 76 -12.97 -4.89 1.10
C ALA A 76 -11.85 -3.86 0.88
N ASP A 77 -11.72 -2.85 1.74
CA ASP A 77 -10.57 -1.92 1.67
C ASP A 77 -9.25 -2.65 1.95
N ILE A 78 -9.20 -3.50 2.98
CA ILE A 78 -8.02 -4.33 3.28
C ILE A 78 -7.71 -5.25 2.10
N ALA A 79 -8.73 -5.91 1.53
CA ALA A 79 -8.58 -6.79 0.39
C ALA A 79 -8.06 -6.06 -0.85
N THR A 80 -8.53 -4.84 -1.11
CA THR A 80 -8.08 -3.98 -2.20
C THR A 80 -6.61 -3.63 -2.07
N TYR A 81 -6.18 -3.17 -0.89
CA TYR A 81 -4.76 -2.93 -0.60
C TYR A 81 -3.93 -4.21 -0.76
N SER A 82 -4.38 -5.32 -0.17
CA SER A 82 -3.65 -6.58 -0.23
C SER A 82 -3.52 -7.12 -1.66
N ALA A 83 -4.56 -7.01 -2.48
CA ALA A 83 -4.51 -7.38 -3.89
C ALA A 83 -3.48 -6.54 -4.65
N GLY A 84 -3.50 -5.21 -4.46
CA GLY A 84 -2.53 -4.30 -5.05
C GLY A 84 -1.08 -4.65 -4.68
N MET A 85 -0.83 -4.95 -3.40
CA MET A 85 0.50 -5.40 -2.94
C MET A 85 0.90 -6.75 -3.54
N ILE A 86 -0.03 -7.71 -3.66
CA ILE A 86 0.26 -8.98 -4.33
C ILE A 86 0.67 -8.74 -5.79
N TYR A 87 -0.11 -7.97 -6.54
CA TYR A 87 0.19 -7.68 -7.94
C TYR A 87 1.54 -6.95 -8.10
N LEU A 88 1.90 -6.09 -7.15
CA LEU A 88 3.22 -5.47 -7.10
C LEU A 88 4.32 -6.54 -6.98
N HIS A 89 4.16 -7.52 -6.09
CA HIS A 89 5.11 -8.64 -5.94
C HIS A 89 5.18 -9.57 -7.15
N LEU A 90 4.05 -9.79 -7.81
CA LEU A 90 3.96 -10.55 -9.06
C LEU A 90 4.48 -9.77 -10.27
N LYS A 91 4.93 -8.51 -10.07
CA LYS A 91 5.42 -7.60 -11.12
C LYS A 91 4.37 -7.22 -12.15
N GLU A 92 3.09 -7.33 -11.78
CA GLU A 92 1.96 -6.85 -12.56
C GLU A 92 1.66 -5.40 -12.20
N PHE A 93 2.60 -4.50 -12.52
CA PHE A 93 2.63 -3.14 -11.99
C PHE A 93 1.38 -2.30 -12.34
N LYS A 94 0.80 -2.48 -13.53
CA LYS A 94 -0.41 -1.77 -13.93
C LYS A 94 -1.61 -2.20 -13.08
N THR A 95 -1.79 -3.51 -12.92
CA THR A 95 -2.83 -4.08 -12.06
C THR A 95 -2.63 -3.64 -10.61
N ALA A 96 -1.38 -3.60 -10.14
CA ALA A 96 -1.05 -3.10 -8.81
C ALA A 96 -1.48 -1.63 -8.63
N ILE A 97 -1.23 -0.78 -9.64
CA ILE A 97 -1.69 0.62 -9.63
C ILE A 97 -3.20 0.69 -9.55
N ASP A 98 -3.92 -0.06 -10.40
CA ASP A 98 -5.39 -0.04 -10.42
C ASP A 98 -5.97 -0.33 -9.02
N TYR A 99 -5.50 -1.38 -8.34
CA TYR A 99 -5.96 -1.70 -6.99
C TYR A 99 -5.48 -0.73 -5.91
N LEU A 100 -4.24 -0.26 -5.96
CA LEU A 100 -3.72 0.64 -4.93
C LEU A 100 -4.30 2.06 -5.04
N GLU A 101 -4.69 2.52 -6.24
CA GLU A 101 -5.43 3.78 -6.42
C GLU A 101 -6.89 3.65 -5.96
N ASP A 102 -7.49 2.47 -6.08
CA ASP A 102 -8.85 2.17 -5.62
C ASP A 102 -8.96 1.96 -4.09
N PHE A 103 -7.84 1.89 -3.37
CA PHE A 103 -7.81 1.78 -1.91
C PHE A 103 -8.30 3.07 -1.23
N LYS A 104 -9.34 2.97 -0.39
CA LYS A 104 -10.05 4.15 0.17
C LYS A 104 -9.86 4.38 1.67
N SER A 105 -9.17 3.49 2.38
CA SER A 105 -9.06 3.59 3.83
C SER A 105 -8.08 4.69 4.22
N SER A 106 -8.46 5.53 5.18
CA SER A 106 -7.57 6.52 5.79
C SER A 106 -6.76 5.93 6.97
N ASP A 107 -6.53 4.61 6.96
CA ASP A 107 -5.76 3.94 8.00
C ASP A 107 -4.33 4.50 8.02
N PRO A 108 -3.85 5.01 9.17
CA PRO A 108 -2.56 5.71 9.25
C PRO A 108 -1.36 4.79 8.98
N VAL A 109 -1.54 3.48 9.05
CA VAL A 109 -0.49 2.49 8.75
C VAL A 109 -0.56 2.07 7.28
N LEU A 110 -1.75 1.73 6.78
CA LEU A 110 -1.89 1.22 5.40
C LEU A 110 -1.82 2.32 4.34
N GLN A 111 -2.26 3.55 4.65
CA GLN A 111 -2.24 4.67 3.71
C GLN A 111 -0.81 5.00 3.20
N PRO A 112 0.21 5.22 4.05
CA PRO A 112 1.56 5.46 3.56
C PRO A 112 2.13 4.23 2.85
N LEU A 113 1.75 3.02 3.24
CA LEU A 113 2.17 1.79 2.58
C LEU A 113 1.62 1.67 1.15
N ALA A 114 0.32 1.96 0.96
CA ALA A 114 -0.32 1.96 -0.35
C ALA A 114 0.29 3.02 -1.28
N LEU A 115 0.50 4.24 -0.78
CA LEU A 115 1.16 5.32 -1.52
C LEU A 115 2.60 4.95 -1.89
N GLY A 116 3.33 4.33 -0.96
CA GLY A 116 4.65 3.78 -1.25
C GLY A 116 4.64 2.69 -2.30
N GLY A 117 3.64 1.79 -2.26
CA GLY A 117 3.44 0.75 -3.27
C GLY A 117 3.12 1.31 -4.66
N LEU A 118 2.35 2.39 -4.74
CA LEU A 118 2.16 3.13 -5.99
C LEU A 118 3.47 3.71 -6.49
N GLY A 119 4.25 4.35 -5.60
CA GLY A 119 5.59 4.84 -5.91
C GLY A 119 6.50 3.74 -6.47
N ASP A 120 6.47 2.56 -5.86
CA ASP A 120 7.22 1.37 -6.30
C ASP A 120 6.75 0.93 -7.69
N ALA A 121 5.44 0.80 -7.92
CA ALA A 121 4.88 0.37 -9.21
C ALA A 121 5.22 1.35 -10.35
N PHE A 122 5.07 2.65 -10.12
CA PHE A 122 5.43 3.67 -11.11
C PHE A 122 6.94 3.70 -11.38
N ALA A 123 7.79 3.49 -10.36
CA ALA A 123 9.23 3.43 -10.53
C ALA A 123 9.67 2.23 -11.39
N GLU A 124 9.07 1.06 -11.19
CA GLU A 124 9.32 -0.14 -11.99
C GLU A 124 8.85 0.00 -13.45
N LEU A 125 7.89 0.90 -13.71
CA LEU A 125 7.46 1.29 -15.05
C LEU A 125 8.30 2.44 -15.65
N GLU A 126 9.39 2.85 -14.98
CA GLU A 126 10.24 4.00 -15.32
C GLU A 126 9.48 5.34 -15.37
N GLN A 127 8.31 5.41 -14.75
CA GLN A 127 7.50 6.63 -14.61
C GLN A 127 7.95 7.41 -13.36
N PHE A 128 9.20 7.85 -13.38
CA PHE A 128 9.88 8.43 -12.21
C PHE A 128 9.21 9.68 -11.64
N SER A 129 8.60 10.52 -12.49
CA SER A 129 7.88 11.72 -12.00
C SER A 129 6.64 11.37 -11.19
N ASP A 130 5.90 10.33 -11.58
CA ASP A 130 4.73 9.86 -10.83
C ASP A 130 5.18 9.13 -9.56
N ALA A 131 6.23 8.31 -9.68
CA ALA A 131 6.83 7.63 -8.53
C ALA A 131 7.25 8.61 -7.43
N LEU A 132 7.94 9.70 -7.80
CA LEU A 132 8.37 10.72 -6.84
C LEU A 132 7.17 11.34 -6.12
N GLN A 133 6.13 11.74 -6.86
CA GLN A 133 4.91 12.31 -6.26
C GLN A 133 4.25 11.35 -5.28
N TYR A 134 4.20 10.06 -5.58
CA TYR A 134 3.61 9.06 -4.68
C TYR A 134 4.46 8.79 -3.44
N TYR A 135 5.80 8.79 -3.56
CA TYR A 135 6.67 8.73 -2.37
C TYR A 135 6.57 9.99 -1.50
N GLU A 136 6.47 11.18 -2.09
CA GLU A 136 6.25 12.43 -1.34
C GLU A 136 4.92 12.42 -0.61
N LYS A 137 3.85 11.93 -1.25
CA LYS A 137 2.58 11.68 -0.57
C LYS A 137 2.78 10.70 0.58
N ALA A 138 3.45 9.56 0.37
CA ALA A 138 3.71 8.59 1.43
C ALA A 138 4.48 9.21 2.62
N LEU A 139 5.46 10.08 2.36
CA LEU A 139 6.20 10.84 3.38
C LEU A 139 5.29 11.75 4.20
N SER A 140 4.30 12.39 3.56
CA SER A 140 3.36 13.27 4.28
C SER A 140 2.42 12.52 5.24
N TYR A 141 2.23 11.21 5.06
CA TYR A 141 1.42 10.35 5.92
C TYR A 141 2.26 9.49 6.88
N SER A 142 3.55 9.32 6.60
CA SER A 142 4.42 8.44 7.38
C SER A 142 5.02 9.19 8.57
N ASP A 143 4.54 8.91 9.78
CA ASP A 143 5.08 9.48 11.03
C ASP A 143 6.03 8.54 11.79
N ASN A 144 6.19 7.30 11.31
CA ASN A 144 6.95 6.28 12.02
C ASN A 144 8.37 6.09 11.44
N LYS A 145 9.28 5.64 12.32
CA LYS A 145 10.70 5.44 12.01
C LYS A 145 11.00 4.30 11.03
N VAL A 146 9.99 3.52 10.63
CA VAL A 146 10.18 2.38 9.72
C VAL A 146 9.90 2.81 8.28
N THR A 147 8.75 3.42 8.03
CA THR A 147 8.32 3.80 6.68
C THR A 147 8.92 5.12 6.22
N TYR A 148 9.20 6.05 7.14
CA TYR A 148 9.69 7.37 6.78
C TYR A 148 11.08 7.35 6.11
N PRO A 149 12.15 6.77 6.71
CA PRO A 149 13.45 6.69 6.04
C PRO A 149 13.41 5.84 4.78
N ARG A 150 12.51 4.86 4.70
CA ARG A 150 12.28 4.04 3.50
C ARG A 150 11.83 4.88 2.32
N TYR A 151 10.83 5.74 2.52
CA TYR A 151 10.32 6.59 1.45
C TYR A 151 11.24 7.76 1.14
N LEU A 152 11.98 8.30 2.12
CA LEU A 152 13.03 9.29 1.86
C LEU A 152 14.07 8.72 0.91
N ARG A 153 14.51 7.47 1.15
CA ARG A 153 15.54 6.83 0.33
C ARG A 153 15.04 6.60 -1.08
N LYS A 154 13.84 6.05 -1.21
CA LYS A 154 13.21 5.78 -2.52
C LYS A 154 12.99 7.07 -3.30
N ALA A 155 12.42 8.10 -2.66
CA ALA A 155 12.24 9.42 -3.26
C ALA A 155 13.57 10.04 -3.71
N GLY A 156 14.62 9.95 -2.89
CA GLY A 156 15.95 10.47 -3.24
C GLY A 156 16.59 9.76 -4.44
N LEU A 157 16.44 8.44 -4.53
CA LEU A 157 16.93 7.66 -5.68
C LEU A 157 16.17 7.99 -6.97
N VAL A 158 14.85 8.18 -6.88
CA VAL A 158 14.03 8.62 -8.01
C VAL A 158 14.36 10.05 -8.41
N ALA A 159 14.56 10.96 -7.46
CA ALA A 159 14.99 12.33 -7.73
C ALA A 159 16.34 12.37 -8.46
N LEU A 160 17.32 11.55 -8.07
CA LEU A 160 18.57 11.38 -8.83
C LEU A 160 18.33 10.90 -10.26
N SER A 161 17.40 9.97 -10.46
CA SER A 161 17.06 9.43 -11.79
C SER A 161 16.41 10.49 -12.68
N LEU A 162 15.70 11.45 -12.09
CA LEU A 162 15.14 12.64 -12.75
C LEU A 162 16.17 13.77 -12.95
N GLY A 163 17.38 13.65 -12.38
CA GLY A 163 18.38 14.72 -12.37
C GLY A 163 18.09 15.84 -11.36
N ASP A 164 17.11 15.66 -10.47
CA ASP A 164 16.84 16.58 -9.36
C ASP A 164 17.76 16.30 -8.17
N ASN A 165 19.01 16.70 -8.37
CA ASN A 165 20.09 16.54 -7.41
C ASN A 165 19.85 17.27 -6.09
N LYS A 166 19.12 18.39 -6.14
CA LYS A 166 18.82 19.19 -4.95
C LYS A 166 17.88 18.42 -4.04
N THR A 167 16.73 17.99 -4.56
CA THR A 167 15.74 17.22 -3.81
C THR A 167 16.33 15.90 -3.30
N ALA A 168 17.14 15.22 -4.13
CA ALA A 168 17.87 14.02 -3.70
C ALA A 168 18.79 14.28 -2.51
N SER A 169 19.58 15.35 -2.56
CA SER A 169 20.49 15.74 -1.47
C SER A 169 19.73 16.04 -0.19
N GLU A 170 18.58 16.71 -0.28
CA GLU A 170 17.72 17.02 0.87
C GLU A 170 17.24 15.74 1.56
N TYR A 171 16.66 14.79 0.82
CA TYR A 171 16.20 13.53 1.40
C TYR A 171 17.32 12.67 1.99
N PHE A 172 18.46 12.58 1.31
CA PHE A 172 19.59 11.80 1.83
C PHE A 172 20.22 12.44 3.08
N SER A 173 20.20 13.77 3.18
CA SER A 173 20.67 14.48 4.37
C SER A 173 19.79 14.16 5.58
N ILE A 174 18.46 14.15 5.41
CA ILE A 174 17.53 13.78 6.48
C ILE A 174 17.82 12.35 6.97
N ILE A 175 18.04 11.39 6.07
CA ILE A 175 18.39 10.00 6.47
C ILE A 175 19.69 9.99 7.27
N LYS A 176 20.72 10.70 6.79
CA LYS A 176 22.03 10.75 7.45
C LYS A 176 21.94 11.36 8.85
N ASP A 177 21.18 12.44 9.00
CA ASP A 177 21.16 13.24 10.23
C ASP A 177 20.20 12.63 11.28
N GLU A 178 19.05 12.08 10.85
CA GLU A 178 17.99 11.63 11.75
C GLU A 178 17.87 10.10 11.86
N PHE A 179 18.39 9.34 10.89
CA PHE A 179 18.18 7.89 10.75
C PHE A 179 19.47 7.12 10.48
N SER A 180 20.59 7.50 11.10
CA SER A 180 21.90 6.89 10.83
C SER A 180 22.05 5.40 11.20
N ASP A 181 21.12 4.86 12.00
CA ASP A 181 21.13 3.47 12.49
C ASP A 181 20.21 2.51 11.71
N VAL A 182 19.44 3.00 10.73
CA VAL A 182 18.56 2.15 9.91
C VAL A 182 19.25 1.63 8.65
N VAL A 183 18.69 0.58 8.04
CA VAL A 183 19.26 -0.03 6.83
C VAL A 183 19.29 0.96 5.65
N GLU A 184 18.34 1.89 5.59
CA GLU A 184 18.26 2.93 4.57
C GLU A 184 19.42 3.93 4.60
N ALA A 185 20.14 4.08 5.72
CA ALA A 185 21.35 4.89 5.81
C ALA A 185 22.57 4.23 5.16
N SER A 186 22.45 2.96 4.75
CA SER A 186 23.53 2.26 4.04
C SER A 186 23.94 3.02 2.77
N ASN A 187 25.24 3.29 2.65
CA ASN A 187 25.86 4.04 1.55
C ASN A 187 25.32 5.47 1.37
N ILE A 188 24.73 6.09 2.40
CA ILE A 188 24.11 7.42 2.28
C ILE A 188 25.12 8.51 1.89
N ASP A 189 26.37 8.42 2.38
CA ASP A 189 27.45 9.35 2.00
C ASP A 189 27.80 9.27 0.52
N ALA A 190 27.78 8.07 -0.07
CA ALA A 190 28.04 7.90 -1.49
C ALA A 190 26.89 8.49 -2.33
N LEU A 191 25.65 8.30 -1.89
CA LEU A 191 24.47 8.90 -2.54
C LEU A 191 24.47 10.43 -2.46
N LEU A 192 24.86 11.00 -1.31
CA LEU A 192 25.07 12.44 -1.15
C LEU A 192 26.18 12.96 -2.07
N GLY A 193 27.29 12.22 -2.17
CA GLY A 193 28.37 12.52 -3.10
C GLY A 193 27.89 12.54 -4.55
N GLN A 194 27.07 11.57 -4.95
CA GLN A 194 26.47 11.51 -6.30
C GLN A 194 25.53 12.69 -6.56
N ALA A 195 24.69 13.06 -5.59
CA ALA A 195 23.79 14.19 -5.70
C ALA A 195 24.54 15.54 -5.73
N SER A 196 25.74 15.62 -5.14
CA SER A 196 26.54 16.86 -5.10
C SER A 196 27.49 17.05 -6.28
N SER A 197 27.69 16.02 -7.12
CA SER A 197 28.75 15.99 -8.15
C SER A 197 28.25 16.24 -9.58
N ARG A 198 26.98 16.64 -9.75
CA ARG A 198 26.33 16.93 -11.04
C ARG A 198 25.58 18.25 -10.98
#